data_AF-A0A6M3LV47-F1
#
_entry.id   AF-A0A6M3LV47-F1
#
_cell.length_a   1.000
_cell.length_b   1.000
_cell.length_c   1.000
_cell.angle_alpha   90.00
_cell.angle_beta   90.00
_cell.angle_gamma   90.00
#
_symmetry.space_group_name_H-M   'P 1'
#
loop_
_entity.id
_entity.type
_entity.pdbx_description
1 polymer ?
#
loop_
_entity_poly.entity_id
_entity_poly.type
_entity_poly.pdbx_seq_one_letter_code
_entity_poly.pdbx_strand_id
1 'polypeptide(L)'
;MPKVFVVNKSAHNFSAAEKFGEIRYLSEGPMNRYSTNNMHRLFKKELDHSKKEDFIVPCSLNVMNSIACAMFARKHGCLNLLLFKDGEYIERNLMI
;
A
#
# COMPACT_ATOMS: atom_id res chain seq x y z
N MET A 1 -12.75 4.91 10.09
CA MET A 1 -11.30 5.20 10.09
C MET A 1 -10.70 4.64 8.81
N PRO A 2 -9.83 5.38 8.10
CA PRO A 2 -9.15 4.87 6.92
C PRO A 2 -8.26 3.67 7.25
N LYS A 3 -7.95 2.87 6.24
CA LYS A 3 -6.92 1.83 6.30
C LYS A 3 -5.64 2.35 5.66
N VAL A 4 -4.51 1.91 6.19
CA VAL A 4 -3.18 2.16 5.65
C VAL A 4 -2.61 0.85 5.14
N PHE A 5 -2.64 0.65 3.82
CA PHE A 5 -2.14 -0.54 3.17
C PHE A 5 -0.62 -0.47 2.97
N VAL A 6 0.12 -1.16 3.82
CA VAL A 6 1.57 -1.35 3.67
C VAL A 6 1.80 -2.48 2.67
N VAL A 7 2.48 -2.17 1.55
CA VAL A 7 2.64 -3.12 0.45
C VAL A 7 3.37 -4.39 0.88
N ASN A 8 4.36 -4.28 1.75
CA ASN A 8 5.06 -5.44 2.30
C ASN A 8 5.60 -5.17 3.71
N LYS A 9 5.29 -6.04 4.66
CA LYS A 9 5.89 -6.02 5.99
C LYS A 9 7.32 -6.55 5.93
N SER A 10 8.28 -5.68 6.24
CA SER A 10 9.70 -5.98 6.36
C SER A 10 10.22 -5.51 7.73
N ALA A 11 11.53 -5.26 7.87
CA ALA A 11 12.13 -4.79 9.12
C ALA A 11 11.81 -3.32 9.48
N HIS A 12 11.11 -2.58 8.61
CA HIS A 12 10.77 -1.19 8.87
C HIS A 12 9.62 -1.07 9.89
N ASN A 13 9.72 -0.09 10.81
CA ASN A 13 8.64 0.23 11.73
C ASN A 13 7.63 1.18 11.06
N PHE A 14 6.38 0.74 10.93
CA PHE A 14 5.31 1.51 10.30
C PHE A 14 4.43 2.27 11.31
N SER A 15 4.73 2.25 12.62
CA SER A 15 3.86 2.85 13.65
C SER A 15 3.54 4.33 13.41
N ALA A 16 4.47 5.09 12.80
CA ALA A 16 4.23 6.49 12.44
C ALA A 16 3.09 6.67 11.42
N ALA A 17 2.67 5.61 10.72
CA ALA A 17 1.55 5.63 9.79
C ALA A 17 0.19 5.38 10.47
N GLU A 18 0.16 4.91 11.73
CA GLU A 18 -1.08 4.71 12.50
C GLU A 18 -1.87 6.01 12.68
N LYS A 19 -1.20 7.17 12.58
CA LYS A 19 -1.83 8.50 12.60
C LYS A 19 -2.82 8.73 11.45
N PHE A 20 -2.71 7.97 10.35
CA PHE A 20 -3.59 8.08 9.19
C PHE A 20 -4.70 7.03 9.17
N GLY A 21 -4.58 5.95 9.96
CA GLY A 21 -5.57 4.88 9.96
C GLY A 21 -5.04 3.53 10.44
N GLU A 22 -5.87 2.51 10.28
CA GLU A 22 -5.53 1.14 10.69
C GLU A 22 -4.53 0.52 9.71
N ILE A 23 -3.38 0.08 10.19
CA ILE A 23 -2.38 -0.58 9.35
C ILE A 23 -2.87 -1.97 8.90
N ARG A 24 -2.79 -2.20 7.58
CA ARG A 24 -3.04 -3.50 6.94
C ARG A 24 -1.86 -3.84 6.04
N TYR A 25 -1.32 -5.04 6.19
CA TYR A 25 -0.22 -5.50 5.36
C TYR A 25 -0.76 -6.28 4.16
N LEU A 26 -0.36 -5.89 2.95
CA LEU A 26 -0.72 -6.62 1.74
C LEU A 26 0.13 -7.89 1.56
N SER A 27 1.33 -7.93 2.14
CA SER A 27 2.17 -9.12 2.22
C SER A 27 3.16 -9.02 3.38
N GLU A 28 3.85 -10.12 3.68
CA GLU A 28 4.91 -10.18 4.68
C GLU A 28 6.07 -11.03 4.19
N GLY A 29 7.29 -10.57 4.46
CA GLY A 29 8.52 -11.35 4.22
C GLY A 29 9.07 -11.27 2.79
N PRO A 30 9.96 -12.23 2.42
CA PRO A 30 10.59 -12.28 1.11
C PRO A 30 9.57 -12.57 0.00
N MET A 31 9.69 -11.83 -1.11
CA MET A 31 8.81 -11.98 -2.27
C MET A 31 9.62 -12.17 -3.54
N ASN A 32 9.26 -13.18 -4.35
CA ASN A 32 9.86 -13.37 -5.67
C ASN A 32 9.34 -12.29 -6.63
N ARG A 33 10.23 -11.41 -7.10
CA ARG A 33 9.88 -10.27 -7.96
C ARG A 33 9.18 -10.63 -9.28
N TYR A 34 9.34 -11.87 -9.76
CA TYR A 34 8.72 -12.34 -11.00
C TYR A 34 7.35 -12.98 -10.78
N SER A 35 6.93 -13.21 -9.54
CA SER A 35 5.66 -13.86 -9.19
C SER A 35 4.50 -12.85 -9.14
N THR A 36 4.33 -12.06 -10.20
CA THR A 36 3.35 -10.96 -10.27
C THR A 36 1.90 -11.43 -10.11
N ASN A 37 1.55 -12.58 -10.68
CA ASN A 37 0.23 -13.21 -10.50
C ASN A 37 -0.05 -13.54 -9.03
N ASN A 38 0.96 -13.98 -8.29
CA ASN A 38 0.81 -14.26 -6.87
C ASN A 38 0.63 -12.97 -6.06
N MET A 39 1.44 -11.94 -6.35
CA MET A 39 1.29 -10.61 -5.73
C MET A 39 -0.12 -10.06 -5.94
N HIS A 40 -0.62 -10.07 -7.18
CA HIS A 40 -1.95 -9.58 -7.50
C HIS A 40 -3.03 -10.33 -6.70
N ARG A 41 -3.00 -11.67 -6.66
CA ARG A 41 -3.98 -12.46 -5.90
C ARG A 41 -3.94 -12.17 -4.41
N LEU A 42 -2.74 -11.98 -3.85
CA LEU A 42 -2.56 -11.66 -2.45
C LEU A 42 -3.12 -10.27 -2.12
N PHE A 43 -2.74 -9.26 -2.90
CA PHE A 43 -3.19 -7.89 -2.69
C PHE A 43 -4.69 -7.73 -2.92
N LYS A 44 -5.26 -8.48 -3.87
CA LYS A 44 -6.69 -8.44 -4.19
C LYS A 44 -7.57 -8.75 -2.98
N LYS A 45 -7.16 -9.70 -2.13
CA LYS A 45 -7.93 -10.08 -0.93
C LYS A 45 -8.17 -8.90 -0.01
N GLU A 46 -7.18 -8.04 0.16
CA GLU A 46 -7.27 -6.86 1.03
C GLU A 46 -7.84 -5.65 0.28
N LEU A 47 -7.36 -5.39 -0.94
CA LEU A 47 -7.73 -4.21 -1.71
C LEU A 47 -9.16 -4.26 -2.27
N ASP A 48 -9.79 -5.44 -2.40
CA ASP A 48 -11.22 -5.55 -2.74
C ASP A 48 -12.12 -4.92 -1.65
N HIS A 49 -11.62 -4.82 -0.42
CA HIS A 49 -12.32 -4.18 0.71
C HIS A 49 -11.78 -2.78 1.04
N SER A 50 -10.93 -2.21 0.18
CA SER A 50 -10.45 -0.83 0.31
C SER A 50 -11.53 0.18 -0.09
N LYS A 51 -11.43 1.39 0.46
CA LYS A 51 -12.26 2.56 0.19
C LYS A 51 -11.42 3.69 -0.42
N LYS A 52 -12.09 4.71 -0.96
CA LYS A 52 -11.46 5.82 -1.68
C LYS A 52 -10.55 6.66 -0.78
N GLU A 53 -10.86 6.73 0.51
CA GLU A 53 -10.13 7.46 1.54
C GLU A 53 -8.95 6.68 2.16
N ASP A 54 -8.76 5.41 1.79
CA ASP A 54 -7.64 4.60 2.28
C ASP A 54 -6.31 5.03 1.64
N PHE A 55 -5.20 4.65 2.26
CA PHE A 55 -3.84 5.00 1.84
C PHE A 55 -3.02 3.78 1.46
N ILE A 56 -2.03 3.97 0.58
CA ILE A 56 -0.96 3.00 0.32
C ILE A 56 0.37 3.54 0.84
N VAL A 57 1.11 2.71 1.58
CA VAL A 57 2.52 2.94 1.91
C VAL A 57 3.37 2.13 0.93
N PRO A 58 3.95 2.75 -0.10
CA PRO A 58 4.84 2.07 -1.03
C PRO A 58 6.15 1.72 -0.34
N CYS A 59 6.55 0.45 -0.42
CA CYS A 59 7.80 -0.05 0.16
C CYS A 59 8.28 -1.33 -0.55
N SER A 60 9.49 -1.79 -0.24
CA SER A 60 10.07 -3.02 -0.82
C SER A 60 10.22 -2.98 -2.36
N LEU A 61 9.62 -3.92 -3.11
CA LEU A 61 9.87 -4.08 -4.54
C LEU A 61 8.98 -3.14 -5.37
N ASN A 62 9.59 -2.42 -6.33
CA ASN A 62 8.85 -1.53 -7.24
C ASN A 62 7.69 -2.23 -7.96
N VAL A 63 7.87 -3.47 -8.41
CA VAL A 63 6.82 -4.24 -9.08
C VAL A 63 5.60 -4.47 -8.18
N MET A 64 5.80 -4.68 -6.87
CA MET A 64 4.70 -4.83 -5.91
C MET A 64 3.96 -3.50 -5.74
N ASN A 65 4.71 -2.40 -5.58
CA ASN A 65 4.13 -1.06 -5.46
C ASN A 65 3.33 -0.69 -6.71
N SER A 66 3.86 -0.95 -7.91
CA SER A 66 3.15 -0.71 -9.17
C SER A 66 1.84 -1.50 -9.25
N ILE A 67 1.84 -2.78 -8.87
CA ILE A 67 0.62 -3.61 -8.89
C ILE A 67 -0.39 -3.07 -7.87
N ALA A 68 0.00 -2.83 -6.63
CA ALA A 68 -0.89 -2.32 -5.58
C ALA A 68 -1.49 -0.95 -5.95
N CYS A 69 -0.66 -0.03 -6.43
CA CYS A 69 -1.10 1.31 -6.85
C CYS A 69 -2.05 1.22 -8.05
N ALA A 70 -1.74 0.40 -9.07
CA ALA A 70 -2.60 0.22 -10.23
C ALA A 70 -3.98 -0.37 -9.85
N MET A 71 -4.00 -1.35 -8.95
CA MET A 71 -5.26 -1.94 -8.45
C MET A 71 -6.11 -0.92 -7.71
N PHE A 72 -5.49 -0.12 -6.82
CA PHE A 72 -6.18 0.90 -6.05
C PHE A 72 -6.69 2.03 -6.93
N ALA A 73 -5.83 2.57 -7.79
CA ALA A 73 -6.17 3.63 -8.74
C ALA A 73 -7.31 3.23 -9.67
N ARG A 74 -7.26 2.01 -10.23
CA ARG A 74 -8.32 1.48 -11.10
C ARG A 74 -9.66 1.38 -10.39
N LYS A 75 -9.67 1.04 -9.09
CA LYS A 75 -10.89 0.87 -8.32
C LYS A 75 -11.52 2.20 -7.92
N HIS A 76 -10.71 3.19 -7.54
CA HIS A 76 -11.17 4.39 -6.84
C HIS A 76 -11.09 5.69 -7.66
N GLY A 77 -10.40 5.68 -8.82
CA GLY A 77 -10.14 6.89 -9.61
C GLY A 77 -9.23 7.89 -8.88
N CYS A 78 -8.47 7.41 -7.90
CA CYS A 78 -7.50 8.20 -7.16
C CYS A 78 -6.41 7.29 -6.57
N LEU A 79 -5.32 7.89 -6.14
CA LEU A 79 -4.24 7.20 -5.46
C LEU A 79 -3.76 8.07 -4.30
N ASN A 80 -3.95 7.59 -3.07
CA ASN A 80 -3.49 8.25 -1.86
C ASN A 80 -2.26 7.51 -1.33
N LEU A 81 -1.12 8.17 -1.31
CA LEU A 81 0.15 7.60 -0.90
C LEU A 81 0.61 8.23 0.41
N LEU A 82 1.23 7.42 1.27
CA LEU A 82 2.00 7.87 2.42
C LEU A 82 3.48 7.65 2.15
N LEU A 83 4.20 8.75 1.95
CA LEU A 83 5.63 8.73 1.64
C LEU A 83 6.43 9.06 2.90
N PHE A 84 7.36 8.17 3.27
CA PHE A 84 8.21 8.40 4.43
C PHE A 84 9.34 9.40 4.09
N LYS A 85 9.46 10.46 4.89
CA LYS A 85 10.46 11.52 4.77
C LYS A 85 10.76 12.10 6.16
N ASP A 86 12.04 12.22 6.49
CA ASP A 86 12.53 12.89 7.70
C ASP A 86 11.87 12.40 9.01
N GLY A 87 11.62 11.09 9.12
CA GLY A 87 11.03 10.47 10.32
C GLY A 87 9.50 10.41 10.32
N GLU A 88 8.84 11.00 9.31
CA GLU A 88 7.38 11.04 9.23
C GLU A 88 6.83 10.59 7.88
N TYR A 89 5.56 10.20 7.87
CA TYR A 89 4.81 9.99 6.63
C TYR A 89 4.12 11.28 6.19
N ILE A 90 4.24 11.58 4.89
CA ILE A 90 3.62 12.73 4.23
C ILE A 90 2.62 12.22 3.18
N GLU A 91 1.40 12.75 3.20
CA GLU A 91 0.37 12.43 2.22
C GLU A 91 0.69 12.97 0.83
N ARG A 92 0.43 12.15 -0.19
CA ARG A 92 0.43 12.53 -1.60
C ARG A 92 -0.78 11.92 -2.28
N ASN A 93 -1.74 12.76 -2.63
CA ASN A 93 -3.02 12.34 -3.20
C ASN A 93 -3.06 12.75 -4.68
N LEU A 94 -3.33 11.78 -5.55
CA LEU A 94 -3.45 11.96 -7.00
C LEU A 94 -4.87 11.64 -7.44
N MET A 95 -5.47 12.53 -8.23
CA MET A 95 -6.74 12.27 -8.93
C MET A 95 -6.41 11.74 -10.32
N ILE A 96 -7.07 10.65 -10.74
CA ILE A 96 -6.74 9.90 -11.97
C ILE A 96 -7.99 9.76 -12.84
#